data_AF-A0AAD7SED5-F1
#
_entry.id   AF-A0AAD7SED5-F1
#
_cell.length_a   1.000
_cell.length_b   1.000
_cell.length_c   1.000
_cell.angle_alpha   90.00
_cell.angle_beta   90.00
_cell.angle_gamma   90.00
#
_symmetry.space_group_name_H-M   'P 1'
#
loop_
_entity.id
_entity.type
_entity.pdbx_description
1 polymer ?
#
loop_
_entity_poly.entity_id
_entity_poly.type
_entity_poly.pdbx_seq_one_letter_code
_entity_poly.pdbx_strand_id
1 'polypeptide(L)'
;MTRWIPTKKEKYGVVVYNYDGRGEQELCLQVGDTVHILETFEGWYRGYTLRNKSQKGIFPASYIHLKEAKVEGTGQQEIVIPADLPLVLELGATLREWAQIWHTLYVSNKTIMFRNVQQMAYSLIEYRSQIVSGTLPKDDLVELKKKVTAKIDYGNRILGLDLVVRDEAGNTLDPDFTSTVSLFRAHETASRSVDERIQEEKTRLQNLEMRRQSLFSTVHTYSLLMNLKNFVCNIGEDAELLMSLYDPDRSDFISENFLVRWDSMGMPKEIEKLNNLPALFTDLSSSDLIRPRVFLVCQIIRVGCMELKEGKKHTGGLRRPFGVAVMDITDIAHGKSDDEDKQHFIPFQQ
;
A
#
# COMPACT_ATOMS: atom_id res chain seq x y z
N MET A 1 -40.51 14.00 -29.99
CA MET A 1 -39.73 15.19 -29.56
C MET A 1 -38.30 14.74 -29.35
N THR A 2 -37.40 15.09 -30.27
CA THR A 2 -35.99 14.67 -30.27
C THR A 2 -35.10 15.85 -29.84
N ARG A 3 -35.01 16.13 -28.54
CA ARG A 3 -34.17 17.22 -28.02
C ARG A 3 -33.54 16.85 -26.70
N TRP A 4 -32.34 17.38 -26.45
CA TRP A 4 -31.69 17.32 -25.15
C TRP A 4 -32.53 17.99 -24.07
N ILE A 5 -32.62 17.35 -22.91
CA ILE A 5 -33.44 17.82 -21.78
C ILE A 5 -32.51 18.07 -20.59
N PRO A 6 -32.50 19.27 -20.00
CA PRO A 6 -31.73 19.54 -18.78
C PRO A 6 -32.12 18.59 -17.66
N THR A 7 -31.13 17.97 -17.02
CA THR A 7 -31.38 17.08 -15.89
C THR A 7 -31.76 17.88 -14.66
N LYS A 8 -32.67 17.36 -13.83
CA LYS A 8 -33.09 18.01 -12.57
C LYS A 8 -32.50 17.35 -11.33
N LYS A 9 -32.38 16.01 -11.34
CA LYS A 9 -31.89 15.21 -10.22
C LYS A 9 -30.53 14.58 -10.52
N GLU A 10 -30.37 14.11 -11.75
CA GLU A 10 -29.17 13.43 -12.24
C GLU A 10 -28.10 14.47 -12.57
N LYS A 11 -27.41 14.96 -11.55
CA LYS A 11 -26.42 16.05 -11.66
C LYS A 11 -25.00 15.56 -11.42
N TYR A 12 -24.83 14.47 -10.68
CA TYR A 12 -23.54 13.94 -10.30
C TYR A 12 -23.49 12.44 -10.51
N GLY A 13 -22.35 11.97 -11.01
CA GLY A 13 -22.11 10.54 -11.14
C GLY A 13 -20.62 10.20 -11.20
N VAL A 14 -20.35 8.91 -11.02
CA VAL A 14 -19.03 8.32 -11.13
C VAL A 14 -19.04 7.33 -12.29
N VAL A 15 -18.00 7.40 -13.12
CA VAL A 15 -17.84 6.50 -14.25
C VAL A 15 -17.49 5.10 -13.76
N VAL A 16 -18.27 4.09 -14.17
CA VAL A 16 -18.07 2.68 -13.78
C VAL A 16 -17.47 1.81 -14.87
N TYR A 17 -17.41 2.31 -16.10
CA TYR A 17 -16.74 1.66 -17.24
C TYR A 17 -15.98 2.69 -18.07
N ASN A 18 -14.82 2.29 -18.62
CA ASN A 18 -14.07 3.14 -19.54
C ASN A 18 -14.88 3.37 -20.82
N TYR A 19 -14.94 4.61 -21.29
CA TYR A 19 -15.62 4.98 -22.52
C TYR A 19 -14.66 5.73 -23.42
N ASP A 20 -14.30 5.12 -24.55
CA ASP A 20 -13.49 5.75 -25.59
C ASP A 20 -14.43 6.41 -26.61
N GLY A 21 -14.48 7.74 -26.57
CA GLY A 21 -15.32 8.54 -27.46
C GLY A 21 -14.93 8.35 -28.93
N ARG A 22 -15.94 8.18 -29.80
CA ARG A 22 -15.73 7.92 -31.24
C ARG A 22 -15.60 9.18 -32.09
N GLY A 23 -15.89 10.34 -31.52
CA GLY A 23 -15.82 11.63 -32.21
C GLY A 23 -15.72 12.81 -31.24
N GLU A 24 -15.51 14.01 -31.77
CA GLU A 24 -15.25 15.23 -30.97
C GLU A 24 -16.40 15.63 -30.03
N GLN A 25 -17.62 15.20 -30.34
CA GLN A 25 -18.81 15.45 -29.53
C GLN A 25 -18.86 14.55 -28.29
N GLU A 26 -18.18 13.40 -28.33
CA GLU A 26 -18.20 12.39 -27.29
C GLU A 26 -17.05 12.62 -26.31
N LEU A 27 -17.35 12.56 -25.02
CA LEU A 27 -16.36 12.75 -23.98
C LEU A 27 -15.75 11.39 -23.61
N CYS A 28 -14.44 11.24 -23.77
CA CYS A 28 -13.75 10.06 -23.26
C CYS A 28 -13.77 10.07 -21.73
N LEU A 29 -14.05 8.92 -21.12
CA LEU A 29 -14.19 8.76 -19.68
C LEU A 29 -13.39 7.56 -19.19
N GLN A 30 -12.78 7.69 -18.01
CA GLN A 30 -12.09 6.58 -17.35
C GLN A 30 -12.83 6.18 -16.08
N VAL A 31 -12.77 4.91 -15.71
CA VAL A 31 -13.35 4.39 -14.47
C VAL A 31 -12.88 5.23 -13.28
N GLY A 32 -13.83 5.66 -12.45
CA GLY A 32 -13.58 6.49 -11.28
C GLY A 32 -13.55 8.00 -11.55
N ASP A 33 -13.63 8.44 -12.80
CA ASP A 33 -13.86 9.85 -13.10
C ASP A 33 -15.22 10.29 -12.56
N THR A 34 -15.26 11.52 -12.06
CA THR A 34 -16.49 12.15 -11.57
C THR A 34 -17.00 13.12 -12.61
N VAL A 35 -18.29 13.06 -12.90
CA VAL A 35 -18.94 13.85 -13.96
C VAL A 35 -20.04 14.75 -13.42
N HIS A 36 -20.13 15.96 -13.96
CA HIS A 36 -21.30 16.82 -13.82
C HIS A 36 -22.19 16.61 -15.06
N ILE A 37 -23.39 16.10 -14.83
CA ILE A 37 -24.40 15.85 -15.86
C ILE A 37 -25.29 17.10 -16.00
N LEU A 38 -25.38 17.63 -17.22
CA LEU A 38 -26.16 18.83 -17.53
C LEU A 38 -27.48 18.48 -18.20
N GLU A 39 -27.44 17.57 -19.16
CA GLU A 39 -28.58 17.22 -20.03
C GLU A 39 -28.63 15.70 -20.27
N THR A 40 -29.81 15.19 -20.61
CA THR A 40 -30.06 13.81 -21.00
C THR A 40 -30.85 13.71 -22.29
N PHE A 41 -30.54 12.70 -23.10
CA PHE A 41 -31.24 12.38 -24.34
C PHE A 41 -31.09 10.88 -24.67
N GLU A 42 -32.19 10.13 -24.76
CA GLU A 42 -32.23 8.73 -25.23
C GLU A 42 -31.12 7.81 -24.67
N GLY A 43 -30.90 7.85 -23.35
CA GLY A 43 -29.88 7.01 -22.70
C GLY A 43 -28.45 7.55 -22.80
N TRP A 44 -28.28 8.79 -23.27
CA TRP A 44 -27.04 9.54 -23.22
C TRP A 44 -27.15 10.71 -22.26
N TYR A 45 -26.02 11.01 -21.62
CA TYR A 45 -25.82 12.23 -20.87
C TYR A 45 -24.92 13.18 -21.64
N ARG A 46 -25.08 14.47 -21.39
CA ARG A 46 -24.15 15.52 -21.79
C ARG A 46 -23.66 16.23 -20.55
N GLY A 47 -22.34 16.42 -20.48
CA GLY A 47 -21.71 16.94 -19.28
C GLY A 47 -20.22 17.15 -19.47
N TYR A 48 -19.51 17.20 -18.35
CA TYR A 48 -18.06 17.32 -18.30
C TYR A 48 -17.50 16.61 -17.08
N THR A 49 -16.21 16.27 -17.11
CA THR A 49 -15.52 15.72 -15.92
C THR A 49 -15.21 16.86 -14.94
N LEU A 50 -15.33 16.62 -13.63
CA LEU A 50 -15.04 17.68 -12.65
C LEU A 50 -13.59 18.20 -12.72
N ARG A 51 -12.68 17.40 -13.29
CA ARG A 51 -11.27 17.79 -13.53
C ARG A 51 -11.09 18.72 -14.72
N ASN A 52 -11.96 18.64 -15.73
CA ASN A 52 -11.84 19.46 -16.94
C ASN A 52 -13.20 20.06 -17.34
N LYS A 53 -13.56 21.18 -16.72
CA LYS A 53 -14.86 21.85 -16.91
C LYS A 53 -15.05 22.47 -18.30
N SER A 54 -13.95 22.76 -19.02
CA SER A 54 -14.00 23.40 -20.34
C SER A 54 -14.40 22.42 -21.43
N GLN A 55 -14.06 21.13 -21.26
CA GLN A 55 -14.39 20.09 -22.22
C GLN A 55 -15.75 19.46 -21.90
N LYS A 56 -16.76 19.86 -22.67
CA LYS A 56 -18.10 19.28 -22.60
C LYS A 56 -18.29 18.28 -23.72
N GLY A 57 -18.95 17.17 -23.43
CA GLY A 57 -19.30 16.17 -24.43
C GLY A 57 -20.41 15.25 -23.95
N ILE A 58 -20.77 14.31 -24.82
CA ILE A 58 -21.80 13.31 -24.55
C ILE A 58 -21.18 11.97 -24.16
N PHE A 59 -21.87 11.21 -23.32
CA PHE A 59 -21.43 9.90 -22.86
C PHE A 59 -22.64 9.01 -22.48
N PRO A 60 -22.55 7.68 -22.59
CA PRO A 60 -23.68 6.80 -22.32
C PRO A 60 -24.08 6.84 -20.84
N ALA A 61 -25.38 6.91 -20.56
CA ALA A 61 -25.89 6.89 -19.19
C ALA A 61 -25.58 5.59 -18.45
N SER A 62 -25.52 4.45 -19.17
CA SER A 62 -25.21 3.13 -18.60
C SER A 62 -23.78 3.01 -18.05
N TYR A 63 -22.89 3.94 -18.38
CA TYR A 63 -21.50 3.96 -17.91
C TYR A 63 -21.34 4.78 -16.64
N ILE A 64 -22.42 5.40 -16.16
CA ILE A 64 -22.40 6.33 -15.04
C ILE A 64 -23.23 5.76 -13.88
N HIS A 65 -22.59 5.66 -12.71
CA HIS A 65 -23.27 5.41 -11.46
C HIS A 65 -23.61 6.76 -10.81
N LEU A 66 -24.91 7.06 -10.73
CA LEU A 66 -25.40 8.31 -10.13
C LEU A 66 -25.10 8.32 -8.63
N LYS A 67 -24.64 9.47 -8.15
CA LYS A 67 -24.35 9.71 -6.73
C LYS A 67 -25.07 10.95 -6.25
N GLU A 68 -25.34 10.99 -4.95
CA GLU A 68 -25.92 12.17 -4.32
C GLU A 68 -24.92 13.33 -4.29
N ALA A 69 -25.42 14.52 -4.59
CA ALA A 69 -24.67 15.75 -4.53
C ALA A 69 -25.61 16.92 -4.26
N LYS A 70 -25.12 17.90 -3.50
CA LYS A 70 -25.77 19.20 -3.36
C LYS A 70 -25.43 20.04 -4.59
N VAL A 71 -26.44 20.69 -5.17
CA VAL A 71 -26.25 21.60 -6.29
C VAL A 71 -26.48 23.02 -5.80
N GLU A 72 -25.50 23.89 -6.02
CA GLU A 72 -25.58 25.31 -5.73
C GLU A 72 -25.55 26.13 -7.02
N GLY A 73 -26.22 27.28 -7.01
CA GLY A 73 -26.37 28.13 -8.20
C GLY A 73 -27.58 27.75 -9.07
N THR A 74 -27.71 28.44 -10.21
CA THR A 74 -28.79 28.18 -11.19
C THR A 74 -28.26 28.20 -12.62
N GLY A 75 -28.72 27.27 -13.46
CA GLY A 75 -28.43 27.26 -14.89
C GLY A 75 -26.94 27.01 -15.21
N GLN A 76 -26.30 27.94 -15.92
CA GLN A 76 -24.92 27.77 -16.41
C GLN A 76 -23.85 27.89 -15.32
N GLN A 77 -24.20 28.39 -14.13
CA GLN A 77 -23.31 28.53 -12.97
C GLN A 77 -23.54 27.44 -11.92
N GLU A 78 -24.22 26.34 -12.26
CA GLU A 78 -24.44 25.24 -11.34
C GLU A 78 -23.11 24.59 -10.91
N ILE A 79 -22.92 24.50 -9.60
CA ILE A 79 -21.80 23.82 -8.96
C ILE A 79 -22.32 22.59 -8.25
N VAL A 80 -21.71 21.45 -8.54
CA VAL A 80 -22.03 20.16 -7.92
C VAL A 80 -21.03 19.89 -6.81
N ILE A 81 -21.56 19.75 -5.60
CA ILE A 81 -20.81 19.42 -4.39
C ILE A 81 -21.19 17.99 -4.00
N PRO A 82 -20.30 17.00 -4.15
CA PRO A 82 -20.58 15.62 -3.77
C PRO A 82 -21.03 15.51 -2.32
N ALA A 83 -21.98 14.63 -2.02
CA ALA A 83 -22.43 14.38 -0.64
C ALA A 83 -21.44 13.55 0.18
N ASP A 84 -20.39 13.00 -0.46
CA ASP A 84 -19.30 12.29 0.21
C ASP A 84 -18.61 13.22 1.23
N LEU A 85 -18.13 12.66 2.34
CA LEU A 85 -17.43 13.42 3.39
C LEU A 85 -16.27 14.24 2.78
N PRO A 86 -16.09 15.54 3.13
CA PRO A 86 -15.05 16.38 2.55
C PRO A 86 -13.64 15.78 2.64
N LEU A 87 -13.31 15.14 3.76
CA LEU A 87 -12.02 14.47 3.95
C LEU A 87 -11.80 13.30 2.95
N VAL A 88 -12.86 12.60 2.53
CA VAL A 88 -12.76 11.51 1.54
C VAL A 88 -12.48 12.07 0.15
N LEU A 89 -13.04 13.25 -0.17
CA LEU A 89 -12.75 13.96 -1.41
C LEU A 89 -11.31 14.45 -1.43
N GLU A 90 -10.87 15.05 -0.32
CA GLU A 90 -9.49 15.51 -0.10
C GLU A 90 -8.49 14.36 -0.24
N LEU A 91 -8.69 13.25 0.47
CA LEU A 91 -7.89 12.03 0.34
C LEU A 91 -7.70 11.61 -1.12
N GLY A 92 -8.78 11.63 -1.90
CA GLY A 92 -8.72 11.32 -3.32
C GLY A 92 -7.90 12.33 -4.12
N ALA A 93 -8.00 13.63 -3.81
CA ALA A 93 -7.21 14.68 -4.46
C ALA A 93 -5.73 14.58 -4.09
N THR A 94 -5.41 14.47 -2.80
CA THR A 94 -4.04 14.30 -2.29
C THR A 94 -3.34 13.11 -2.93
N LEU A 95 -3.99 11.94 -2.98
CA LEU A 95 -3.40 10.75 -3.60
C LEU A 95 -3.10 10.94 -5.10
N ARG A 96 -3.93 11.70 -5.82
CA ARG A 96 -3.69 12.01 -7.23
C ARG A 96 -2.52 12.96 -7.43
N GLU A 97 -2.42 14.00 -6.60
CA GLU A 97 -1.28 14.93 -6.63
C GLU A 97 0.02 14.22 -6.26
N TRP A 98 0.01 13.42 -5.19
CA TRP A 98 1.15 12.62 -4.78
C TRP A 98 1.57 11.61 -5.84
N ALA A 99 0.63 11.00 -6.57
CA ALA A 99 0.96 10.09 -7.65
C ALA A 99 1.82 10.77 -8.74
N GLN A 100 1.52 12.02 -9.11
CA GLN A 100 2.33 12.77 -10.09
C GLN A 100 3.76 12.99 -9.59
N ILE A 101 3.90 13.38 -8.32
CA ILE A 101 5.21 13.57 -7.68
C ILE A 101 5.94 12.23 -7.57
N TRP A 102 5.24 11.16 -7.20
CA TRP A 102 5.78 9.81 -7.06
C TRP A 102 6.38 9.27 -8.36
N HIS A 103 5.72 9.49 -9.51
CA HIS A 103 6.31 9.20 -10.82
C HIS A 103 7.60 9.99 -11.06
N THR A 104 7.61 11.27 -10.70
CA THR A 104 8.81 12.13 -10.82
C THR A 104 9.95 11.64 -9.93
N LEU A 105 9.64 11.19 -8.70
CA LEU A 105 10.62 10.61 -7.77
C LEU A 105 11.26 9.33 -8.34
N TYR A 106 10.46 8.49 -9.00
CA TYR A 106 10.96 7.28 -9.66
C TYR A 106 11.94 7.63 -10.79
N VAL A 107 11.53 8.51 -11.71
CA VAL A 107 12.38 8.94 -12.84
C VAL A 107 13.65 9.64 -12.35
N SER A 108 13.57 10.39 -11.25
CA SER A 108 14.72 11.07 -10.64
C SER A 108 15.58 10.17 -9.75
N ASN A 109 15.28 8.86 -9.68
CA ASN A 109 15.96 7.87 -8.84
C ASN A 109 16.04 8.23 -7.34
N LYS A 110 15.04 8.96 -6.81
CA LYS A 110 14.95 9.31 -5.38
C LYS A 110 14.29 8.18 -4.59
N THR A 111 14.95 7.02 -4.52
CA THR A 111 14.39 5.75 -4.01
C THR A 111 13.83 5.80 -2.59
N ILE A 112 14.50 6.51 -1.68
CA ILE A 112 14.05 6.64 -0.28
C ILE A 112 12.70 7.39 -0.21
N MET A 113 12.64 8.57 -0.83
CA MET A 113 11.41 9.37 -0.88
C MET A 113 10.30 8.63 -1.64
N PHE A 114 10.64 7.94 -2.72
CA PHE A 114 9.70 7.12 -3.48
C PHE A 114 9.03 6.06 -2.60
N ARG A 115 9.81 5.30 -1.82
CA ARG A 115 9.29 4.27 -0.91
C ARG A 115 8.46 4.88 0.23
N ASN A 116 8.91 6.00 0.79
CA ASN A 116 8.19 6.70 1.86
C ASN A 116 6.81 7.17 1.38
N VAL A 117 6.73 7.83 0.22
CA VAL A 117 5.46 8.28 -0.37
C VAL A 117 4.56 7.09 -0.69
N GLN A 118 5.11 5.99 -1.21
CA GLN A 118 4.35 4.77 -1.49
C GLN A 118 3.69 4.20 -0.22
N GLN A 119 4.45 4.05 0.87
CA GLN A 119 3.91 3.56 2.15
C GLN A 119 2.84 4.49 2.71
N MET A 120 3.04 5.80 2.59
CA MET A 120 2.05 6.79 3.01
C MET A 120 0.78 6.71 2.17
N ALA A 121 0.90 6.56 0.85
CA ALA A 121 -0.23 6.42 -0.06
C ALA A 121 -1.06 5.17 0.26
N TYR A 122 -0.43 4.02 0.50
CA TYR A 122 -1.15 2.81 0.90
C TYR A 122 -1.89 2.97 2.23
N SER A 123 -1.26 3.62 3.21
CA SER A 123 -1.95 3.92 4.47
C SER A 123 -3.18 4.81 4.27
N LEU A 124 -3.07 5.85 3.42
CA LEU A 124 -4.19 6.75 3.14
C LEU A 124 -5.33 6.04 2.39
N ILE A 125 -5.01 5.12 1.48
CA ILE A 125 -5.99 4.27 0.80
C ILE A 125 -6.74 3.40 1.82
N GLU A 126 -6.01 2.79 2.76
CA GLU A 126 -6.61 2.00 3.83
C GLU A 126 -7.51 2.83 4.73
N TYR A 127 -7.03 4.00 5.19
CA TYR A 127 -7.84 4.91 6.01
C TYR A 127 -9.09 5.40 5.27
N ARG A 128 -8.98 5.67 3.97
CA ARG A 128 -10.13 5.99 3.13
C ARG A 128 -11.15 4.85 3.13
N SER A 129 -10.70 3.60 2.97
CA SER A 129 -11.57 2.43 3.01
C SER A 129 -12.29 2.31 4.35
N GLN A 130 -11.57 2.52 5.46
CA GLN A 130 -12.14 2.50 6.80
C GLN A 130 -13.19 3.60 7.01
N ILE A 131 -12.91 4.85 6.61
CA ILE A 131 -13.86 5.97 6.72
C ILE A 131 -15.13 5.71 5.89
N VAL A 132 -14.97 5.23 4.66
CA VAL A 132 -16.09 5.00 3.74
C VAL A 132 -16.92 3.78 4.14
N SER A 133 -16.33 2.80 4.82
CA SER A 133 -17.06 1.61 5.30
C SER A 133 -18.22 1.93 6.24
N GLY A 134 -18.14 3.05 6.97
CA GLY A 134 -19.16 3.47 7.93
C GLY A 134 -19.29 2.57 9.16
N THR A 135 -18.37 1.63 9.37
CA THR A 135 -18.43 0.66 10.48
C THR A 135 -17.72 1.12 11.76
N LEU A 136 -16.98 2.23 11.69
CA LEU A 136 -16.23 2.76 12.83
C LEU A 136 -17.13 3.48 13.84
N PRO A 137 -16.94 3.25 15.14
CA PRO A 137 -17.51 4.09 16.20
C PRO A 137 -17.17 5.58 16.01
N LYS A 138 -18.00 6.46 16.58
CA LYS A 138 -17.83 7.92 16.43
C LYS A 138 -16.47 8.41 16.95
N ASP A 139 -16.04 7.89 18.09
CA ASP A 139 -14.78 8.31 18.74
C ASP A 139 -13.58 7.86 17.89
N ASP A 140 -13.57 6.60 17.46
CA ASP A 140 -12.54 6.05 16.56
C ASP A 140 -12.51 6.80 15.22
N LEU A 141 -13.67 7.22 14.70
CA LEU A 141 -13.74 8.00 13.47
C LEU A 141 -13.10 9.38 13.64
N VAL A 142 -13.30 10.05 14.78
CA VAL A 142 -12.67 11.34 15.08
C VAL A 142 -11.15 11.19 15.16
N GLU A 143 -10.66 10.17 15.85
CA GLU A 143 -9.23 9.88 15.94
C GLU A 143 -8.63 9.54 14.57
N LEU A 144 -9.33 8.71 13.78
CA LEU A 144 -8.91 8.36 12.42
C LEU A 144 -8.84 9.58 11.50
N LYS A 145 -9.83 10.49 11.58
CA LYS A 145 -9.80 11.76 10.83
C LYS A 145 -8.55 12.57 11.16
N LYS A 146 -8.25 12.76 12.45
CA LYS A 146 -7.03 13.47 12.90
C LYS A 146 -5.75 12.79 12.40
N LYS A 147 -5.72 11.45 12.43
CA LYS A 147 -4.59 10.66 11.94
C LYS A 147 -4.40 10.83 10.43
N VAL A 148 -5.49 10.85 9.67
CA VAL A 148 -5.48 11.06 8.21
C VAL A 148 -4.96 12.45 7.87
N THR A 149 -5.55 13.49 8.46
CA THR A 149 -5.17 14.88 8.17
C THR A 149 -3.70 15.13 8.51
N ALA A 150 -3.26 14.69 9.69
CA ALA A 150 -1.86 14.83 10.09
C ALA A 150 -0.89 14.09 9.16
N LYS A 151 -1.31 12.98 8.52
CA LYS A 151 -0.50 12.25 7.54
C LYS A 151 -0.47 12.93 6.16
N ILE A 152 -1.60 13.52 5.75
CA ILE A 152 -1.68 14.37 4.55
C ILE A 152 -0.78 15.59 4.72
N ASP A 153 -0.91 16.31 5.83
CA ASP A 153 -0.19 17.56 6.08
C ASP A 153 1.33 17.32 6.17
N TYR A 154 1.74 16.22 6.84
CA TYR A 154 3.13 15.77 6.85
C TYR A 154 3.64 15.44 5.43
N GLY A 155 2.86 14.70 4.64
CA GLY A 155 3.22 14.34 3.28
C GLY A 155 3.34 15.53 2.34
N ASN A 156 2.38 16.46 2.40
CA ASN A 156 2.43 17.70 1.64
C ASN A 156 3.69 18.50 1.97
N ARG A 157 4.03 18.63 3.26
CA ARG A 157 5.23 19.34 3.70
C ARG A 157 6.52 18.74 3.16
N ILE A 158 6.69 17.41 3.21
CA ILE A 158 7.91 16.77 2.70
C ILE A 158 7.98 16.74 1.17
N LEU A 159 6.83 16.86 0.48
CA LEU A 159 6.73 16.93 -0.97
C LEU A 159 6.78 18.36 -1.52
N GLY A 160 6.82 19.37 -0.65
CA GLY A 160 6.84 20.78 -1.05
C GLY A 160 5.50 21.28 -1.61
N LEU A 161 4.39 20.67 -1.19
CA LEU A 161 3.03 21.09 -1.49
C LEU A 161 2.51 22.06 -0.43
N ASP A 162 1.43 22.77 -0.78
CA ASP A 162 0.78 23.71 0.13
C ASP A 162 0.17 23.02 1.35
N LEU A 163 0.27 23.69 2.50
CA LEU A 163 -0.30 23.25 3.76
C LEU A 163 -1.77 23.68 3.87
N VAL A 164 -2.65 22.73 4.15
CA VAL A 164 -4.07 23.01 4.40
C VAL A 164 -4.27 23.32 5.88
N VAL A 165 -4.84 24.49 6.19
CA VAL A 165 -5.10 24.92 7.57
C VAL A 165 -6.43 24.33 8.06
N ARG A 166 -6.43 23.76 9.27
CA ARG A 166 -7.57 23.02 9.82
C ARG A 166 -7.98 23.50 11.20
N ASP A 167 -9.23 23.24 11.56
CA ASP A 167 -9.75 23.39 12.92
C ASP A 167 -9.39 22.21 13.84
N GLU A 168 -9.77 22.26 15.12
CA GLU A 168 -9.53 21.18 16.10
C GLU A 168 -10.24 19.86 15.76
N ALA A 169 -11.29 19.91 14.94
CA ALA A 169 -12.03 18.76 14.45
C ALA A 169 -11.45 18.17 13.15
N GLY A 170 -10.41 18.79 12.60
CA GLY A 170 -9.73 18.37 11.37
C GLY A 170 -10.41 18.85 10.08
N ASN A 171 -11.40 19.74 10.16
CA ASN A 171 -12.02 20.33 8.98
C ASN A 171 -11.15 21.48 8.46
N THR A 172 -11.12 21.65 7.14
CA THR A 172 -10.44 22.79 6.50
C THR A 172 -11.10 24.10 6.92
N LEU A 173 -10.28 25.08 7.32
CA LEU A 173 -10.76 26.43 7.62
C LEU A 173 -11.08 27.18 6.33
N ASP A 174 -12.25 27.80 6.30
CA ASP A 174 -12.67 28.65 5.18
C ASP A 174 -12.14 30.08 5.37
N PRO A 175 -11.32 30.62 4.44
CA PRO A 175 -10.82 31.99 4.52
C PRO A 175 -11.92 33.06 4.49
N ASP A 176 -13.07 32.78 3.88
CA ASP A 176 -14.17 33.75 3.76
C ASP A 176 -14.93 33.91 5.09
N PHE A 177 -14.90 32.89 5.94
CA PHE A 177 -15.56 32.88 7.25
C PHE A 177 -14.58 33.00 8.44
N THR A 178 -13.27 32.89 8.20
CA THR A 178 -12.24 32.94 9.24
C THR A 178 -11.47 34.26 9.19
N SER A 179 -11.32 34.95 10.32
CA SER A 179 -10.53 36.18 10.36
C SER A 179 -9.09 35.93 9.90
N THR A 180 -8.50 36.88 9.15
CA THR A 180 -7.12 36.77 8.64
C THR A 180 -6.11 36.51 9.75
N VAL A 181 -6.28 37.13 10.93
CA VAL A 181 -5.39 36.93 12.08
C VAL A 181 -5.54 35.53 12.67
N SER A 182 -6.77 35.04 12.78
CA SER A 182 -7.04 33.68 13.27
C SER A 182 -6.48 32.63 12.32
N LEU A 183 -6.67 32.82 11.02
CA LEU A 183 -6.16 31.94 9.98
C LEU A 183 -4.62 31.90 9.98
N PHE A 184 -3.97 33.07 10.12
CA PHE A 184 -2.52 33.15 10.22
C PHE A 184 -1.97 32.41 11.45
N ARG A 185 -2.60 32.59 12.62
CA ARG A 185 -2.20 31.87 13.84
C ARG A 185 -2.40 30.36 13.71
N ALA A 186 -3.50 29.93 13.10
CA ALA A 186 -3.75 28.52 12.84
C ALA A 186 -2.72 27.94 11.87
N HIS A 187 -2.36 28.67 10.81
CA HIS A 187 -1.28 28.31 9.89
C HIS A 187 0.08 28.21 10.60
N GLU A 188 0.45 29.20 11.42
CA GLU A 188 1.71 29.18 12.18
C GLU A 188 1.80 27.96 13.10
N THR A 189 0.70 27.66 13.79
CA THR A 189 0.59 26.49 14.69
C THR A 189 0.70 25.18 13.91
N ALA A 190 -0.04 25.04 12.81
CA ALA A 190 0.00 23.86 11.97
C ALA A 190 1.40 23.64 11.36
N SER A 191 2.02 24.72 10.84
CA SER A 191 3.38 24.67 10.30
C SER A 191 4.40 24.22 11.34
N ARG A 192 4.36 24.76 12.56
CA ARG A 192 5.27 24.37 13.64
C ARG A 192 5.10 22.90 14.02
N SER A 193 3.86 22.44 14.20
CA SER A 193 3.56 21.05 14.56
C SER A 193 4.09 20.06 13.52
N VAL A 194 3.95 20.38 12.23
CA VAL A 194 4.47 19.51 11.17
C VAL A 194 6.01 19.53 11.14
N ASP A 195 6.64 20.69 11.34
CA ASP A 195 8.11 20.81 11.37
C ASP A 195 8.72 20.06 12.58
N GLU A 196 8.10 20.16 13.76
CA GLU A 196 8.49 19.39 14.95
C GLU A 196 8.46 17.90 14.65
N ARG A 197 7.37 17.41 14.05
CA ARG A 197 7.23 16.00 13.67
C ARG A 197 8.26 15.55 12.64
N ILE A 198 8.61 16.40 11.67
CA ILE A 198 9.70 16.13 10.72
C ILE A 198 11.03 16.02 11.45
N GLN A 199 11.30 16.92 12.40
CA GLN A 199 12.54 16.92 13.17
C GLN A 199 12.64 15.69 14.09
N GLU A 200 11.55 15.28 14.73
CA GLU A 200 11.47 14.04 15.50
C GLU A 200 11.80 12.82 14.65
N GLU A 201 11.22 12.71 13.46
CA GLU A 201 11.47 11.58 12.56
C GLU A 201 12.93 11.58 12.06
N LYS A 202 13.48 12.75 11.72
CA LYS A 202 14.91 12.90 11.37
C LYS A 202 15.82 12.47 12.52
N THR A 203 15.52 12.89 13.74
CA THR A 203 16.31 12.54 14.93
C THR A 203 16.23 11.04 15.21
N ARG A 204 15.05 10.42 15.01
CA ARG A 204 14.87 8.98 15.13
C ARG A 204 15.75 8.21 14.15
N LEU A 205 15.74 8.62 12.88
CA LEU A 205 16.58 8.04 11.83
C LEU A 205 18.07 8.27 12.11
N GLN A 206 18.45 9.46 12.56
CA GLN A 206 19.84 9.79 12.90
C GLN A 206 20.33 9.00 14.11
N ASN A 207 19.49 8.74 15.11
CA ASN A 207 19.82 7.88 16.25
C ASN A 207 19.98 6.41 15.84
N LEU A 208 19.15 5.93 14.91
CA LEU A 208 19.33 4.62 14.28
C LEU A 208 20.65 4.57 13.49
N GLU A 209 20.99 5.62 12.76
CA GLU A 209 22.25 5.75 12.01
C GLU A 209 23.47 5.87 12.92
N MET A 210 23.40 6.59 14.04
CA MET A 210 24.49 6.68 15.02
C MET A 210 24.68 5.35 15.76
N ARG A 211 23.60 4.67 16.15
CA ARG A 211 23.70 3.29 16.67
C ARG A 211 24.36 2.38 15.64
N ARG A 212 23.95 2.50 14.38
CA ARG A 212 24.57 1.84 13.24
C ARG A 212 26.07 2.16 13.17
N GLN A 213 26.49 3.42 13.06
CA GLN A 213 27.89 3.83 12.94
C GLN A 213 28.75 3.38 14.14
N SER A 214 28.21 3.44 15.36
CA SER A 214 28.84 2.89 16.56
C SER A 214 29.09 1.38 16.46
N LEU A 215 28.23 0.64 15.73
CA LEU A 215 28.37 -0.79 15.48
C LEU A 215 29.23 -1.10 14.24
N PHE A 216 29.45 -0.12 13.35
CA PHE A 216 30.21 -0.26 12.09
C PHE A 216 31.68 0.18 12.14
N SER A 217 32.16 0.72 13.26
CA SER A 217 33.58 1.08 13.42
C SER A 217 34.53 -0.13 13.36
N THR A 218 33.96 -1.33 13.38
CA THR A 218 34.63 -2.62 13.27
C THR A 218 33.92 -3.42 12.19
N VAL A 219 34.59 -3.66 11.05
CA VAL A 219 34.03 -4.48 9.96
C VAL A 219 33.99 -5.92 10.44
N HIS A 220 32.82 -6.35 10.93
CA HIS A 220 32.53 -7.71 11.29
C HIS A 220 31.71 -8.36 10.17
N THR A 221 32.19 -9.49 9.66
CA THR A 221 31.39 -10.41 8.85
C THR A 221 30.71 -11.40 9.79
N TYR A 222 29.39 -11.47 9.73
CA TYR A 222 28.61 -12.39 10.54
C TYR A 222 28.21 -13.60 9.71
N SER A 223 27.97 -14.71 10.38
CA SER A 223 27.43 -15.90 9.76
C SER A 223 26.32 -16.45 10.63
N LEU A 224 25.18 -16.77 10.01
CA LEU A 224 24.06 -17.41 10.69
C LEU A 224 24.05 -18.89 10.31
N LEU A 225 24.26 -19.76 11.30
CA LEU A 225 24.14 -21.19 11.14
C LEU A 225 22.72 -21.62 11.53
N MET A 226 22.05 -22.31 10.62
CA MET A 226 20.76 -22.95 10.87
C MET A 226 20.92 -24.45 10.65
N ASN A 227 20.34 -25.28 11.52
CA ASN A 227 20.33 -26.73 11.34
C ASN A 227 18.88 -27.22 11.23
N LEU A 228 18.48 -27.64 10.04
CA LEU A 228 17.14 -28.20 9.83
C LEU A 228 17.09 -29.62 10.40
N LYS A 229 16.36 -29.80 11.51
CA LYS A 229 16.24 -31.10 12.19
C LYS A 229 15.18 -32.00 11.57
N ASN A 230 13.98 -31.48 11.35
CA ASN A 230 12.86 -32.27 10.85
C ASN A 230 11.91 -31.39 10.04
N PHE A 231 11.25 -31.99 9.05
CA PHE A 231 10.16 -31.42 8.30
C PHE A 231 9.01 -32.42 8.29
N VAL A 232 7.92 -32.06 8.97
CA VAL A 232 6.73 -32.92 9.10
C VAL A 232 5.63 -32.34 8.23
N CYS A 233 5.38 -32.97 7.07
CA CYS A 233 4.31 -32.56 6.19
C CYS A 233 3.78 -33.75 5.37
N ASN A 234 2.46 -33.95 5.38
CA ASN A 234 1.81 -35.04 4.65
C ASN A 234 1.48 -34.61 3.22
N ILE A 235 2.53 -34.45 2.39
CA ILE A 235 2.40 -33.95 1.00
C ILE A 235 2.01 -35.09 0.04
N GLY A 236 2.44 -36.33 0.32
CA GLY A 236 2.24 -37.49 -0.56
C GLY A 236 3.00 -37.43 -1.90
N GLU A 237 3.78 -36.37 -2.11
CA GLU A 237 4.67 -36.12 -3.25
C GLU A 237 6.02 -35.61 -2.72
N ASP A 238 7.03 -35.58 -3.59
CA ASP A 238 8.32 -34.97 -3.23
C ASP A 238 8.17 -33.47 -2.94
N ALA A 239 9.02 -32.92 -2.09
CA ALA A 239 8.98 -31.52 -1.70
C ALA A 239 10.35 -30.84 -1.80
N GLU A 240 10.33 -29.55 -2.10
CA GLU A 240 11.48 -28.65 -2.07
C GLU A 240 11.22 -27.57 -1.01
N LEU A 241 12.14 -27.44 -0.06
CA LEU A 241 12.14 -26.40 0.97
C LEU A 241 13.17 -25.35 0.56
N LEU A 242 12.71 -24.12 0.33
CA LEU A 242 13.57 -22.97 0.06
C LEU A 242 13.62 -22.08 1.30
N MET A 243 14.78 -21.95 1.92
CA MET A 243 14.96 -21.15 3.13
C MET A 243 15.82 -19.92 2.83
N SER A 244 15.35 -18.75 3.25
CA SER A 244 16.01 -17.47 2.98
C SER A 244 15.73 -16.45 4.08
N LEU A 245 16.62 -15.47 4.21
CA LEU A 245 16.46 -14.32 5.11
C LEU A 245 15.71 -13.20 4.40
N TYR A 246 14.75 -12.58 5.08
CA TYR A 246 13.86 -11.56 4.52
C TYR A 246 13.77 -10.32 5.40
N ASP A 247 13.78 -9.15 4.75
CA ASP A 247 13.54 -7.86 5.37
C ASP A 247 12.14 -7.35 5.02
N PRO A 248 11.21 -7.30 6.00
CA PRO A 248 9.84 -6.86 5.76
C PRO A 248 9.74 -5.36 5.48
N ASP A 249 10.63 -4.53 6.02
CA ASP A 249 10.58 -3.07 5.89
C ASP A 249 11.04 -2.64 4.50
N ARG A 250 11.99 -3.37 3.91
CA ARG A 250 12.44 -3.18 2.52
C ARG A 250 11.68 -4.01 1.50
N SER A 251 10.88 -4.98 1.96
CA SER A 251 10.19 -5.98 1.13
C SER A 251 11.13 -6.70 0.16
N ASP A 252 12.28 -7.14 0.67
CA ASP A 252 13.36 -7.72 -0.14
C ASP A 252 14.08 -8.85 0.61
N PHE A 253 14.64 -9.80 -0.13
CA PHE A 253 15.40 -10.91 0.44
C PHE A 253 16.84 -10.47 0.72
N ILE A 254 17.35 -10.82 1.90
CA ILE A 254 18.72 -10.54 2.33
C ILE A 254 19.67 -11.62 1.80
N SER A 255 19.23 -12.88 1.80
CA SER A 255 20.04 -14.03 1.38
C SER A 255 19.47 -14.72 0.15
N GLU A 256 20.31 -15.52 -0.49
CA GLU A 256 19.87 -16.53 -1.46
C GLU A 256 19.06 -17.65 -0.78
N ASN A 257 18.45 -18.50 -1.62
CA ASN A 257 17.65 -19.63 -1.16
C ASN A 257 18.55 -20.85 -0.89
N PHE A 258 18.52 -21.33 0.34
CA PHE A 258 19.03 -22.65 0.67
C PHE A 258 17.97 -23.71 0.35
N LEU A 259 18.30 -24.64 -0.55
CA LEU A 259 17.39 -25.67 -1.04
C LEU A 259 17.61 -27.00 -0.31
N VAL A 260 16.54 -27.55 0.26
CA VAL A 260 16.50 -28.92 0.77
C VAL A 260 15.44 -29.72 0.04
N ARG A 261 15.78 -30.95 -0.37
CA ARG A 261 14.85 -31.86 -1.04
C ARG A 261 14.36 -32.94 -0.10
N TRP A 262 13.05 -33.06 0.00
CA TRP A 262 12.32 -34.06 0.76
C TRP A 262 11.62 -35.02 -0.21
N ASP A 263 11.55 -36.30 0.15
CA ASP A 263 10.85 -37.31 -0.62
C ASP A 263 9.38 -37.44 -0.22
N SER A 264 8.62 -38.13 -1.06
CA SER A 264 7.20 -38.47 -0.83
C SER A 264 6.92 -39.32 0.42
N MET A 265 7.95 -39.92 1.04
CA MET A 265 7.86 -40.68 2.28
C MET A 265 8.15 -39.82 3.52
N GLY A 266 8.36 -38.51 3.35
CA GLY A 266 8.64 -37.60 4.45
C GLY A 266 10.08 -37.70 4.96
N MET A 267 11.02 -38.17 4.14
CA MET A 267 12.45 -38.26 4.45
C MET A 267 13.28 -37.34 3.54
N PRO A 268 14.40 -36.77 4.02
CA PRO A 268 15.34 -36.06 3.15
C PRO A 268 15.88 -37.02 2.06
N LYS A 269 15.94 -36.56 0.80
CA LYS A 269 16.50 -37.37 -0.30
C LYS A 269 17.98 -37.70 -0.11
N GLU A 270 18.69 -36.93 0.71
CA GLU A 270 20.07 -37.17 1.13
C GLU A 270 20.07 -37.87 2.51
N ILE A 271 19.83 -39.19 2.51
CA ILE A 271 19.71 -40.02 3.72
C ILE A 271 20.97 -39.97 4.61
N GLU A 272 22.14 -39.69 4.04
CA GLU A 272 23.41 -39.54 4.76
C GLU A 272 23.47 -38.30 5.68
N LYS A 273 22.56 -37.33 5.53
CA LYS A 273 22.51 -36.09 6.31
C LYS A 273 21.34 -36.03 7.30
N LEU A 274 20.76 -37.17 7.64
CA LEU A 274 19.65 -37.27 8.59
C LEU A 274 20.03 -36.61 9.94
N ASN A 275 19.19 -35.67 10.43
CA ASN A 275 19.38 -34.87 11.65
C ASN A 275 20.50 -33.80 11.63
N ASN A 276 21.18 -33.60 10.50
CA ASN A 276 22.24 -32.60 10.38
C ASN A 276 22.27 -31.98 8.97
N LEU A 277 21.31 -31.09 8.71
CA LEU A 277 21.26 -30.27 7.49
C LEU A 277 21.65 -28.83 7.85
N PRO A 278 22.96 -28.55 8.00
CA PRO A 278 23.43 -27.19 8.26
C PRO A 278 23.27 -26.33 7.00
N ALA A 279 22.57 -25.22 7.15
CA ALA A 279 22.57 -24.10 6.23
C ALA A 279 23.39 -22.98 6.89
N LEU A 280 24.46 -22.54 6.21
CA LEU A 280 25.27 -21.43 6.68
C LEU A 280 25.00 -20.24 5.77
N PHE A 281 24.41 -19.19 6.32
CA PHE A 281 24.27 -17.90 5.65
C PHE A 281 25.54 -17.08 5.97
N THR A 282 26.46 -16.99 5.02
CA THR A 282 27.71 -16.24 5.13
C THR A 282 27.55 -14.82 4.62
N ASP A 283 28.60 -14.01 4.78
CA ASP A 283 28.71 -12.66 4.22
C ASP A 283 27.61 -11.69 4.69
N LEU A 284 27.02 -11.96 5.85
CA LEU A 284 26.07 -11.03 6.47
C LEU A 284 26.85 -9.84 7.02
N SER A 285 26.56 -8.67 6.47
CA SER A 285 27.16 -7.44 6.97
C SER A 285 26.50 -7.04 8.29
N SER A 286 27.19 -6.25 9.11
CA SER A 286 26.55 -5.57 10.25
C SER A 286 25.31 -4.76 9.84
N SER A 287 25.18 -4.38 8.56
CA SER A 287 24.01 -3.65 8.05
C SER A 287 22.78 -4.52 7.82
N ASP A 288 22.99 -5.83 7.74
CA ASP A 288 21.96 -6.86 7.66
C ASP A 288 21.51 -7.30 9.05
N LEU A 289 22.42 -7.37 10.04
CA LEU A 289 22.09 -7.76 11.41
C LEU A 289 21.46 -6.64 12.24
N ILE A 290 21.77 -5.36 11.99
CA ILE A 290 21.19 -4.21 12.73
C ILE A 290 19.81 -3.82 12.17
N ARG A 291 19.25 -4.60 11.24
CA ARG A 291 17.93 -4.32 10.70
C ARG A 291 16.90 -4.47 11.84
N PRO A 292 15.94 -3.54 11.94
CA PRO A 292 14.99 -3.51 13.05
C PRO A 292 14.17 -4.80 13.14
N ARG A 293 13.96 -5.49 12.01
CA ARG A 293 13.29 -6.79 11.93
C ARG A 293 13.95 -7.67 10.86
N VAL A 294 14.21 -8.92 11.19
CA VAL A 294 14.74 -9.93 10.27
C VAL A 294 13.93 -11.21 10.40
N PHE A 295 13.48 -11.75 9.27
CA PHE A 295 12.66 -12.95 9.22
C PHE A 295 13.36 -14.08 8.48
N LEU A 296 13.24 -15.29 8.99
CA LEU A 296 13.52 -16.52 8.25
C LEU A 296 12.24 -16.95 7.54
N VAL A 297 12.30 -17.06 6.22
CA VAL A 297 11.18 -17.51 5.38
C VAL A 297 11.53 -18.87 4.78
N CYS A 298 10.64 -19.84 4.97
CA CYS A 298 10.71 -21.16 4.37
C CYS A 298 9.54 -21.35 3.41
N GLN A 299 9.82 -21.46 2.12
CA GLN A 299 8.82 -21.75 1.09
C GLN A 299 8.81 -23.24 0.79
N ILE A 300 7.65 -23.85 0.87
CA ILE A 300 7.42 -25.26 0.62
C ILE A 300 6.83 -25.40 -0.77
N ILE A 301 7.53 -26.11 -1.65
CA ILE A 301 7.12 -26.38 -3.02
C ILE A 301 6.92 -27.89 -3.15
N ARG A 302 5.69 -28.32 -3.48
CA ARG A 302 5.44 -29.71 -3.86
C ARG A 302 5.91 -29.94 -5.30
N VAL A 303 6.60 -31.05 -5.52
CA VAL A 303 7.15 -31.48 -6.80
C VAL A 303 6.55 -32.83 -7.15
N GLY A 304 5.70 -32.82 -8.17
CA GLY A 304 4.90 -34.00 -8.48
C GLY A 304 4.32 -34.01 -9.87
N CYS A 305 3.30 -34.84 -10.05
CA CYS A 305 2.61 -34.99 -11.31
C CYS A 305 1.31 -34.17 -11.31
N MET A 306 0.86 -33.73 -12.49
CA MET A 306 -0.52 -33.24 -12.63
C MET A 306 -1.41 -34.44 -12.95
N GLU A 307 -2.28 -34.82 -12.02
CA GLU A 307 -3.30 -35.85 -12.29
C GLU A 307 -4.46 -35.23 -13.08
N LEU A 308 -4.58 -35.62 -14.34
CA LEU A 308 -5.81 -35.46 -15.11
C LEU A 308 -6.81 -36.53 -14.65
N LYS A 309 -8.11 -36.22 -14.69
CA LYS A 309 -9.22 -37.07 -14.22
C LYS A 309 -9.27 -38.51 -14.77
N GLU A 310 -8.37 -38.90 -15.68
CA GLU A 310 -8.27 -40.22 -16.28
C GLU A 310 -6.84 -40.81 -16.14
N GLY A 311 -6.43 -41.10 -14.90
CA GLY A 311 -5.59 -42.26 -14.51
C GLY A 311 -4.19 -42.49 -15.12
N LYS A 312 -3.71 -41.69 -16.08
CA LYS A 312 -2.37 -41.83 -16.66
C LYS A 312 -1.54 -40.58 -16.41
N LYS A 313 -0.56 -40.69 -15.49
CA LYS A 313 0.43 -39.65 -15.18
C LYS A 313 1.29 -39.36 -16.41
N HIS A 314 1.12 -38.19 -17.05
CA HIS A 314 1.88 -37.79 -18.25
C HIS A 314 2.80 -36.58 -18.02
N THR A 315 2.84 -36.01 -16.81
CA THR A 315 3.75 -34.91 -16.46
C THR A 315 4.48 -35.27 -15.17
N GLY A 316 5.80 -35.08 -15.13
CA GLY A 316 6.64 -35.29 -13.96
C GLY A 316 7.51 -34.05 -13.68
N GLY A 317 7.83 -33.81 -12.42
CA GLY A 317 8.69 -32.69 -12.00
C GLY A 317 8.01 -31.32 -11.98
N LEU A 318 6.67 -31.25 -11.95
CA LEU A 318 5.96 -29.98 -11.86
C LEU A 318 6.06 -29.40 -10.45
N ARG A 319 6.60 -28.19 -10.34
CA ARG A 319 6.78 -27.44 -9.10
C ARG A 319 5.55 -26.59 -8.82
N ARG A 320 4.93 -26.76 -7.65
CA ARG A 320 3.73 -26.00 -7.23
C ARG A 320 3.93 -25.51 -5.80
N PRO A 321 3.58 -24.26 -5.46
CA PRO A 321 3.61 -23.81 -4.08
C PRO A 321 2.66 -24.66 -3.24
N PHE A 322 3.12 -25.05 -2.06
CA PHE A 322 2.35 -25.83 -1.09
C PHE A 322 2.10 -25.06 0.20
N GLY A 323 3.07 -24.26 0.65
CA GLY A 323 2.90 -23.44 1.86
C GLY A 323 4.11 -22.58 2.16
N VAL A 324 3.99 -21.70 3.15
CA VAL A 324 5.08 -20.83 3.61
C VAL A 324 5.13 -20.82 5.13
N ALA A 325 6.32 -20.97 5.69
CA ALA A 325 6.63 -20.82 7.10
C ALA A 325 7.48 -19.56 7.31
N VAL A 326 7.19 -18.80 8.36
CA VAL A 326 7.89 -17.54 8.67
C VAL A 326 8.22 -17.49 10.16
N MET A 327 9.46 -17.15 10.50
CA MET A 327 9.91 -16.98 11.88
C MET A 327 10.64 -15.66 12.04
N ASP A 328 10.31 -14.93 13.11
CA ASP A 328 11.08 -13.76 13.53
C ASP A 328 12.37 -14.23 14.21
N ILE A 329 13.51 -13.86 13.62
CA ILE A 329 14.85 -14.19 14.15
C ILE A 329 15.59 -12.94 14.61
N THR A 330 14.89 -11.81 14.77
CA THR A 330 15.49 -10.50 15.10
C THR A 330 16.31 -10.55 16.40
N ASP A 331 15.84 -11.24 17.43
CA ASP A 331 16.57 -11.36 18.71
C ASP A 331 17.80 -12.26 18.60
N ILE A 332 17.74 -13.28 17.74
CA ILE A 332 18.86 -14.19 17.45
C ILE A 332 19.93 -13.44 16.63
N ALA A 333 19.50 -12.73 15.58
CA ALA A 333 20.38 -11.91 14.76
C ALA A 333 21.02 -10.76 15.57
N HIS A 334 20.35 -10.20 16.56
CA HIS A 334 20.93 -9.18 17.44
C HIS A 334 21.80 -9.74 18.57
N GLY A 335 21.98 -11.07 18.66
CA GLY A 335 22.79 -11.70 19.73
C GLY A 335 22.20 -11.51 21.13
N LYS A 336 20.88 -11.32 21.25
CA LYS A 336 20.18 -11.21 22.55
C LYS A 336 19.73 -12.57 23.09
N SER A 337 20.03 -13.63 22.38
CA SER A 337 19.60 -15.01 22.60
C SER A 337 20.84 -15.91 22.62
N ASP A 338 21.25 -16.36 23.81
CA ASP A 338 22.45 -17.20 24.04
C ASP A 338 22.17 -18.72 24.02
N ASP A 339 20.95 -19.14 23.64
CA ASP A 339 20.53 -20.54 23.73
C ASP A 339 20.80 -21.29 22.42
N GLU A 340 22.07 -21.68 22.20
CA GLU A 340 22.55 -22.34 20.97
C GLU A 340 21.85 -23.68 20.66
N ASP A 341 21.27 -24.33 21.68
CA ASP A 341 20.59 -25.64 21.55
C ASP A 341 19.06 -25.54 21.43
N LYS A 342 18.51 -24.32 21.39
CA LYS A 342 17.06 -24.12 21.37
C LYS A 342 16.46 -24.53 20.03
N GLN A 343 15.59 -25.54 20.07
CA GLN A 343 14.83 -25.97 18.90
C GLN A 343 13.58 -25.10 18.72
N HIS A 344 13.40 -24.58 17.51
CA HIS A 344 12.25 -23.77 17.14
C HIS A 344 11.31 -24.54 16.22
N PHE A 345 10.03 -24.61 16.58
CA PHE A 345 8.97 -25.18 15.75
C PHE A 345 8.30 -24.06 14.97
N ILE A 346 8.47 -24.06 13.65
CA ILE A 346 7.89 -23.04 12.77
C ILE A 346 6.67 -23.65 12.08
N PRO A 347 5.43 -23.25 12.44
CA PRO A 347 4.26 -23.67 11.71
C PRO A 347 4.27 -23.06 10.31
N PHE A 348 3.93 -23.85 9.29
CA PHE A 348 3.72 -23.34 7.95
C PHE A 348 2.23 -23.20 7.67
N GLN A 349 1.88 -22.20 6.86
CA GLN A 349 0.53 -21.96 6.39
C GLN A 349 0.40 -22.51 4.96
N GLN A 350 -0.66 -23.28 4.70
CA GLN A 350 -0.94 -23.91 3.41
C GLN A 350 -1.74 -22.99 2.49
#